data_AF-A0A7G7GFG3-F1
#
_entry.id   AF-A0A7G7GFG3-F1
#
_cell.length_a   1.000
_cell.length_b   1.000
_cell.length_c   1.000
_cell.angle_alpha   90.00
_cell.angle_beta   90.00
_cell.angle_gamma   90.00
#
_symmetry.space_group_name_H-M   'P 1'
#
loop_
_entity.id
_entity.type
_entity.pdbx_description
1 polymer ?
#
loop_
_entity_poly.entity_id
_entity_poly.type
_entity_poly.pdbx_seq_one_letter_code
_entity_poly.pdbx_strand_id
1 'polypeptide(L)'
;MQVCLNGHLITDNYYTSPEFRKAYCAKCGEKTITKCPNCNKEIKGDYHVPGIVVLSSSSTPVPDICEYCGQDFPWRDKRKKLKEVVQEKDLNPVLLIKQICDRFHLVTKQIRQRHSDRNTIDVKDEYDVQDLLHSLLVIFFDDVRAEEWCPCYAGGSKRTDFLLKNEKIVIEVKKTRSNLKAKDLGEQLIIDIANYQKHPDCKILYCFVYDPDGYINNPKGIENDLHKDEKEFKVIVNIIPKGH
;
A
#
# COMPACT_ATOMS: atom_id res chain seq x y z
N MET A 1 -2.98 -39.05 12.99
CA MET A 1 -1.76 -38.26 12.69
C MET A 1 -1.52 -37.21 13.78
N GLN A 2 -0.34 -36.60 13.77
CA GLN A 2 0.03 -35.45 14.59
C GLN A 2 0.43 -34.28 13.70
N VAL A 3 -0.18 -33.12 13.93
CA VAL A 3 -0.01 -31.90 13.11
C VAL A 3 0.14 -30.69 14.05
N CYS A 4 0.94 -29.69 13.68
CA CYS A 4 1.01 -28.46 14.46
C CYS A 4 -0.15 -27.50 14.20
N LEU A 5 -0.42 -26.53 15.09
CA LEU A 5 -1.49 -25.54 14.88
C LEU A 5 -1.27 -24.61 13.67
N ASN A 6 -0.11 -24.67 13.02
CA ASN A 6 0.19 -24.01 11.74
C ASN A 6 0.07 -24.95 10.52
N GLY A 7 -0.26 -26.23 10.71
CA GLY A 7 -0.56 -27.17 9.62
C GLY A 7 0.62 -28.00 9.11
N HIS A 8 1.78 -27.98 9.80
CA HIS A 8 2.89 -28.87 9.45
C HIS A 8 2.63 -30.28 10.00
N LEU A 9 2.66 -31.28 9.11
CA LEU A 9 2.64 -32.69 9.50
C LEU A 9 3.90 -33.03 10.30
N ILE A 10 3.71 -33.67 11.46
CA ILE A 10 4.80 -34.20 12.30
C ILE A 10 4.99 -35.69 12.02
N THR A 11 3.88 -36.44 12.06
CA THR A 11 3.82 -37.85 11.70
C THR A 11 2.39 -38.20 11.31
N ASP A 12 2.21 -38.94 10.21
CA ASP A 12 0.93 -39.53 9.85
C ASP A 12 0.66 -40.85 10.60
N ASN A 13 1.74 -41.52 11.02
CA ASN A 13 1.78 -42.80 11.73
C ASN A 13 1.86 -42.64 13.27
N TYR A 14 0.89 -41.92 13.85
CA TYR A 14 0.95 -41.54 15.27
C TYR A 14 1.01 -42.75 16.23
N TYR A 15 0.25 -43.82 15.97
CA TYR A 15 0.17 -44.99 16.85
C TYR A 15 1.28 -46.01 16.62
N THR A 16 1.65 -46.21 15.35
CA THR A 16 2.60 -47.22 14.88
C THR A 16 4.06 -46.80 15.06
N SER A 17 4.35 -45.49 15.06
CA SER A 17 5.71 -44.96 15.19
C SER A 17 5.78 -43.84 16.25
N PRO A 18 5.71 -44.19 17.56
CA PRO A 18 5.74 -43.23 18.65
C PRO A 18 7.03 -42.39 18.73
N GLU A 19 8.14 -42.89 18.21
CA GLU A 19 9.46 -42.24 18.17
C GLU A 19 9.49 -40.92 17.38
N PHE A 20 8.55 -40.73 16.45
CA PHE A 20 8.46 -39.49 15.66
C PHE A 20 7.57 -38.43 16.28
N ARG A 21 6.92 -38.73 17.43
CA ARG A 21 6.04 -37.77 18.10
C ARG A 21 6.84 -36.61 18.66
N LYS A 22 6.33 -35.38 18.49
CA LYS A 22 6.97 -34.17 19.03
C LYS A 22 5.93 -33.30 19.71
N ALA A 23 6.21 -32.78 20.90
CA ALA A 23 5.30 -31.86 21.58
C ALA A 23 5.12 -30.54 20.79
N TYR A 24 6.19 -30.08 20.14
CA TYR A 24 6.25 -28.85 19.36
C TYR A 24 6.79 -29.09 17.95
N CYS A 25 6.40 -28.24 17.01
CA CYS A 25 6.86 -28.30 15.63
C CYS A 25 8.31 -27.78 15.49
N ALA A 26 9.19 -28.57 14.90
CA ALA A 26 10.57 -28.15 14.63
C ALA A 26 10.69 -27.02 13.57
N LYS A 27 9.68 -26.84 12.70
CA LYS A 27 9.70 -25.81 11.64
C LYS A 27 9.21 -24.44 12.11
N CYS A 28 8.29 -24.39 13.07
CA CYS A 28 7.62 -23.14 13.46
C CYS A 28 7.40 -22.95 14.95
N GLY A 29 7.88 -23.86 15.81
CA GLY A 29 7.77 -23.76 17.27
C GLY A 29 6.38 -24.00 17.87
N GLU A 30 5.36 -24.16 17.03
CA GLU A 30 3.97 -24.23 17.48
C GLU A 30 3.59 -25.57 18.11
N LYS A 31 2.62 -25.55 19.04
CA LYS A 31 2.10 -26.77 19.68
C LYS A 31 1.53 -27.74 18.65
N THR A 32 1.66 -29.03 18.94
CA THR A 32 1.10 -30.10 18.12
C THR A 32 -0.19 -30.64 18.70
N ILE A 33 -1.07 -31.09 17.81
CA ILE A 33 -2.36 -31.68 18.14
C ILE A 33 -2.54 -32.98 17.37
N THR A 34 -3.29 -33.88 17.97
CA THR A 34 -3.69 -35.17 17.38
C THR A 34 -5.20 -35.30 17.26
N LYS A 35 -5.94 -34.33 17.83
CA LYS A 35 -7.39 -34.27 17.87
C LYS A 35 -7.86 -32.91 17.37
N CYS A 36 -9.04 -32.88 16.78
CA CYS A 36 -9.71 -31.65 16.39
C CYS A 36 -10.00 -30.80 17.64
N PRO A 37 -9.58 -29.51 17.69
CA PRO A 37 -9.87 -28.64 18.82
C PRO A 37 -11.38 -28.41 19.06
N ASN A 38 -12.20 -28.58 18.03
CA ASN A 38 -13.62 -28.26 18.07
C ASN A 38 -14.51 -29.43 18.51
N CYS A 39 -14.19 -30.66 18.07
CA CYS A 39 -15.00 -31.85 18.35
C CYS A 39 -14.24 -32.98 19.06
N ASN A 40 -12.95 -32.78 19.34
CA ASN A 40 -12.06 -33.72 20.05
C ASN A 40 -11.89 -35.10 19.38
N LYS A 41 -12.35 -35.27 18.13
CA LYS A 41 -12.10 -36.48 17.34
C LYS A 41 -10.68 -36.49 16.79
N GLU A 42 -10.11 -37.67 16.65
CA GLU A 42 -8.74 -37.84 16.18
C GLU A 42 -8.58 -37.41 14.73
N ILE A 43 -7.44 -36.77 14.44
CA ILE A 43 -7.10 -36.39 13.08
C ILE A 43 -6.62 -37.66 12.37
N LYS A 44 -7.38 -38.09 11.36
CA LYS A 44 -7.12 -39.31 10.59
C LYS A 44 -5.69 -39.30 10.05
N GLY A 45 -4.93 -40.35 10.36
CA GLY A 45 -3.56 -40.52 9.87
C GLY A 45 -3.48 -41.53 8.74
N ASP A 46 -2.28 -42.08 8.57
CA ASP A 46 -2.04 -43.17 7.63
C ASP A 46 -2.79 -44.44 8.08
N TYR A 47 -3.25 -45.22 7.11
CA TYR A 47 -4.02 -46.43 7.36
C TYR A 47 -3.10 -47.63 7.50
N HIS A 48 -3.12 -48.28 8.66
CA HIS A 48 -2.25 -49.41 8.96
C HIS A 48 -3.06 -50.70 9.16
N VAL A 49 -2.70 -51.76 8.44
CA VAL A 49 -3.24 -53.12 8.62
C VAL A 49 -2.13 -54.02 9.20
N PRO A 50 -2.36 -54.69 10.35
CA PRO A 50 -1.38 -55.60 10.91
C PRO A 50 -0.93 -56.67 9.91
N GLY A 51 0.39 -56.83 9.77
CA GLY A 51 0.99 -57.82 8.87
C GLY A 51 1.11 -57.40 7.40
N ILE A 52 0.62 -56.21 7.01
CA ILE A 52 0.75 -55.68 5.65
C ILE A 52 1.68 -54.46 5.68
N VAL A 53 2.78 -54.53 4.96
CA VAL A 53 3.70 -53.41 4.75
C VAL A 53 3.34 -52.70 3.45
N VAL A 54 2.89 -51.45 3.55
CA VAL A 54 2.62 -50.61 2.39
C VAL A 54 3.88 -49.81 2.07
N LEU A 55 4.55 -50.11 0.95
CA LEU A 55 5.77 -49.45 0.50
C LEU A 55 5.50 -48.14 -0.26
N SER A 56 4.56 -47.32 0.22
CA SER A 56 4.29 -46.01 -0.38
C SER A 56 5.15 -44.93 0.27
N SER A 57 5.75 -44.06 -0.55
CA SER A 57 6.54 -42.92 -0.08
C SER A 57 5.72 -41.65 0.12
N SER A 58 4.41 -41.67 -0.16
CA SER A 58 3.54 -40.50 -0.04
C SER A 58 2.99 -40.36 1.38
N SER A 59 3.35 -39.27 2.07
CA SER A 59 2.74 -38.93 3.36
C SER A 59 1.24 -38.59 3.22
N THR A 60 0.43 -38.96 4.21
CA THR A 60 -1.00 -38.60 4.23
C THR A 60 -1.16 -37.07 4.25
N PRO A 61 -1.96 -36.46 3.36
CA PRO A 61 -2.16 -35.01 3.34
C PRO A 61 -2.85 -34.53 4.62
N VAL A 62 -2.43 -33.36 5.11
CA VAL A 62 -3.06 -32.71 6.28
C VAL A 62 -4.44 -32.18 5.86
N PRO A 63 -5.53 -32.58 6.52
CA PRO A 63 -6.88 -32.15 6.14
C PRO A 63 -7.11 -30.68 6.52
N ASP A 64 -7.88 -29.98 5.69
CA ASP A 64 -8.24 -28.57 5.91
C ASP A 64 -9.51 -28.39 6.75
N ILE A 65 -10.43 -29.33 6.60
CA ILE A 65 -11.72 -29.38 7.29
C ILE A 65 -11.78 -30.69 8.08
N CYS A 66 -12.35 -30.65 9.28
CA CYS A 66 -12.61 -31.85 10.04
C CYS A 66 -13.75 -32.67 9.41
N GLU A 67 -13.50 -33.93 9.07
CA GLU A 67 -14.51 -34.84 8.50
C GLU A 67 -15.70 -35.13 9.45
N TYR A 68 -15.52 -34.93 10.77
CA TYR A 68 -16.53 -35.24 11.77
C TYR A 68 -17.47 -34.07 12.10
N CYS A 69 -16.93 -32.85 12.21
CA CYS A 69 -17.73 -31.68 12.59
C CYS A 69 -17.86 -30.62 11.48
N GLY A 70 -17.19 -30.81 10.34
CA GLY A 70 -17.25 -29.87 9.21
C GLY A 70 -16.57 -28.52 9.45
N GLN A 71 -15.97 -28.29 10.61
CA GLN A 71 -15.29 -27.04 10.93
C GLN A 71 -13.85 -27.02 10.40
N ASP A 72 -13.38 -25.82 10.10
CA ASP A 72 -12.01 -25.59 9.66
C ASP A 72 -11.01 -25.90 10.78
N PHE A 73 -9.89 -26.51 10.40
CA PHE A 73 -8.77 -26.63 11.33
C PHE A 73 -8.07 -25.26 11.49
N PRO A 74 -7.41 -25.01 12.64
CA PRO A 74 -6.80 -23.70 12.93
C PRO A 74 -5.83 -23.21 11.87
N TRP A 75 -5.12 -24.11 11.19
CA TRP A 75 -4.19 -23.75 10.12
C TRP A 75 -4.89 -23.25 8.86
N ARG A 76 -6.09 -23.73 8.56
CA ARG A 76 -6.88 -23.25 7.42
C ARG A 76 -7.37 -21.84 7.69
N ASP A 77 -7.87 -21.57 8.89
CA ASP A 77 -8.27 -20.23 9.32
C ASP A 77 -7.10 -19.25 9.29
N LYS A 78 -5.92 -19.65 9.80
CA LYS A 78 -4.71 -18.83 9.70
C LYS A 78 -4.34 -18.53 8.25
N ARG A 79 -4.42 -19.52 7.35
CA ARG A 79 -4.15 -19.30 5.91
C ARG A 79 -5.19 -18.40 5.25
N LYS A 80 -6.47 -18.50 5.62
CA LYS A 80 -7.53 -17.59 5.15
C LYS A 80 -7.24 -16.16 5.59
N LYS A 81 -6.99 -15.94 6.89
CA LYS A 81 -6.60 -14.63 7.44
C LYS A 81 -5.35 -14.07 6.77
N LEU A 82 -4.33 -14.90 6.52
CA LEU A 82 -3.14 -14.48 5.78
C LEU A 82 -3.46 -14.08 4.33
N LYS A 83 -4.35 -14.82 3.64
CA LYS A 83 -4.78 -14.47 2.29
C LYS A 83 -5.59 -13.17 2.27
N GLU A 84 -6.47 -12.95 3.24
CA GLU A 84 -7.22 -11.71 3.40
C GLU A 84 -6.27 -10.53 3.63
N VAL A 85 -5.30 -10.66 4.54
CA VAL A 85 -4.27 -9.63 4.80
C VAL A 85 -3.37 -9.38 3.58
N VAL A 86 -3.06 -10.40 2.78
CA VAL A 86 -2.27 -10.26 1.55
C VAL A 86 -3.09 -9.64 0.42
N GLN A 87 -4.41 -9.87 0.37
CA GLN A 87 -5.32 -9.20 -0.56
C GLN A 87 -5.59 -7.74 -0.17
N GLU A 88 -5.60 -7.41 1.13
CA GLU A 88 -5.66 -6.04 1.65
C GLU A 88 -4.35 -5.24 1.48
N LYS A 89 -3.34 -5.81 0.83
CA LYS A 89 -2.21 -5.02 0.30
C LYS A 89 -2.65 -4.24 -0.94
N ASP A 90 -3.76 -3.53 -0.84
CA ASP A 90 -4.03 -2.36 -1.66
C ASP A 90 -2.79 -1.47 -1.53
N LEU A 91 -2.14 -1.20 -2.65
CA LEU A 91 -1.06 -0.23 -2.70
C LEU A 91 -1.61 1.06 -2.10
N ASN A 92 -1.11 1.48 -0.94
CA ASN A 92 -1.59 2.69 -0.28
C ASN A 92 -1.44 3.87 -1.27
N PRO A 93 -2.55 4.45 -1.77
CA PRO A 93 -2.50 5.46 -2.82
C PRO A 93 -1.59 6.64 -2.48
N VAL A 94 -1.60 7.05 -1.21
CA VAL A 94 -0.77 8.14 -0.70
C VAL A 94 0.72 7.79 -0.77
N LEU A 95 1.09 6.54 -0.47
CA LEU A 95 2.48 6.08 -0.58
C LEU A 95 2.93 6.03 -2.04
N LEU A 96 2.06 5.63 -2.97
CA LEU A 96 2.35 5.66 -4.41
C LEU A 96 2.59 7.08 -4.91
N ILE A 97 1.67 8.01 -4.61
CA ILE A 97 1.82 9.43 -4.97
C ILE A 97 3.12 9.98 -4.40
N LYS A 98 3.40 9.68 -3.11
CA LYS A 98 4.64 10.09 -2.47
C LYS A 98 5.86 9.55 -3.20
N GLN A 99 5.86 8.27 -3.59
CA GLN A 99 6.97 7.66 -4.32
C GLN A 99 7.18 8.30 -5.69
N ILE A 100 6.11 8.64 -6.40
CA ILE A 100 6.17 9.36 -7.69
C ILE A 100 6.78 10.74 -7.48
N CYS A 101 6.24 11.53 -6.54
CA CYS A 101 6.70 12.88 -6.24
C CYS A 101 8.16 12.91 -5.77
N ASP A 102 8.57 12.00 -4.87
CA ASP A 102 9.95 11.92 -4.36
C ASP A 102 10.96 11.65 -5.48
N ARG A 103 10.56 10.91 -6.53
CA ARG A 103 11.41 10.57 -7.69
C ARG A 103 11.24 11.54 -8.85
N PHE A 104 10.31 12.49 -8.76
CA PHE A 104 9.98 13.40 -9.87
C PHE A 104 11.21 14.13 -10.40
N HIS A 105 12.04 14.70 -9.52
CA HIS A 105 13.26 15.39 -9.92
C HIS A 105 14.31 14.49 -10.60
N LEU A 106 14.34 13.18 -10.29
CA LEU A 106 15.20 12.23 -10.99
C LEU A 106 14.68 11.97 -12.40
N VAL A 107 13.36 11.84 -12.56
CA VAL A 107 12.71 11.69 -13.88
C VAL A 107 12.98 12.92 -14.74
N THR A 108 12.81 14.14 -14.21
CA THR A 108 13.10 15.39 -14.95
C THR A 108 14.56 15.49 -15.39
N LYS A 109 15.51 15.04 -14.55
CA LYS A 109 16.93 14.93 -14.94
C LYS A 109 17.16 13.87 -16.01
N GLN A 110 16.52 12.71 -15.91
CA GLN A 110 16.70 11.61 -16.86
C GLN A 110 16.16 11.96 -18.26
N ILE A 111 15.00 12.60 -18.36
CA ILE A 111 14.43 12.99 -19.67
C ILE A 111 15.31 14.01 -20.40
N ARG A 112 16.08 14.83 -19.67
CA ARG A 112 17.07 15.77 -20.24
C ARG A 112 18.31 15.07 -20.82
N GLN A 113 18.61 13.84 -20.41
CA GLN A 113 19.73 13.06 -20.96
C GLN A 113 19.32 12.36 -22.26
N ARG A 114 19.42 13.09 -23.38
CA ARG A 114 19.03 12.61 -24.70
C ARG A 114 20.24 12.32 -25.59
N HIS A 115 20.13 11.27 -26.40
CA HIS A 115 21.10 10.99 -27.45
C HIS A 115 21.05 12.07 -28.55
N SER A 116 22.21 12.51 -29.04
CA SER A 116 22.37 13.50 -30.13
C SER A 116 21.60 14.81 -29.92
N ASP A 117 21.64 15.37 -28.70
CA ASP A 117 21.08 16.69 -28.39
C ASP A 117 19.63 16.92 -28.85
N ARG A 118 18.84 15.85 -28.85
CA ARG A 118 17.42 15.92 -29.24
C ARG A 118 16.63 16.77 -28.26
N ASN A 119 15.63 17.47 -28.80
CA ASN A 119 14.66 18.20 -27.99
C ASN A 119 14.00 17.30 -26.94
N THR A 120 13.81 17.85 -25.75
CA THR A 120 13.15 17.22 -24.61
C THR A 120 12.02 18.11 -24.10
N ILE A 121 11.15 17.54 -23.28
CA ILE A 121 10.27 18.31 -22.40
C ILE A 121 11.16 18.95 -21.34
N ASP A 122 11.09 20.27 -21.23
CA ASP A 122 11.77 21.04 -20.20
C ASP A 122 10.73 21.58 -19.23
N VAL A 123 10.94 21.35 -17.93
CA VAL A 123 9.99 21.71 -16.88
C VAL A 123 10.25 23.15 -16.45
N LYS A 124 9.61 24.11 -17.12
CA LYS A 124 9.82 25.54 -16.93
C LYS A 124 8.84 26.13 -15.94
N ASP A 125 7.56 25.76 -16.05
CA ASP A 125 6.49 26.28 -15.21
C ASP A 125 5.65 25.18 -14.54
N GLU A 126 4.56 25.58 -13.90
CA GLU A 126 3.66 24.69 -13.16
C GLU A 126 2.90 23.73 -14.10
N TYR A 127 2.56 24.18 -15.30
CA TYR A 127 1.86 23.35 -16.29
C TYR A 127 2.77 22.23 -16.81
N ASP A 128 4.05 22.51 -17.04
CA ASP A 128 5.00 21.44 -17.40
C ASP A 128 5.16 20.39 -16.28
N VAL A 129 5.07 20.82 -15.00
CA VAL A 129 5.06 19.89 -13.86
C VAL A 129 3.80 19.04 -13.87
N GLN A 130 2.64 19.66 -14.11
CA GLN A 130 1.35 18.98 -14.20
C GLN A 130 1.37 17.93 -15.31
N ASP A 131 1.79 18.28 -16.52
CA ASP A 131 1.82 17.36 -17.67
C ASP A 131 2.68 16.12 -17.40
N LEU A 132 3.90 16.34 -16.88
CA LEU A 132 4.79 15.23 -16.54
C LEU A 132 4.23 14.40 -15.38
N LEU A 133 3.69 15.04 -14.34
CA LEU A 133 3.14 14.34 -13.18
C LEU A 133 1.92 13.49 -13.58
N HIS A 134 1.04 14.02 -14.42
CA HIS A 134 -0.12 13.30 -14.93
C HIS A 134 0.32 12.00 -15.63
N SER A 135 1.34 12.07 -16.48
CA SER A 135 1.88 10.89 -17.17
C SER A 135 2.43 9.81 -16.22
N LEU A 136 2.87 10.20 -15.02
CA LEU A 136 3.36 9.27 -13.99
C LEU A 136 2.21 8.71 -13.13
N LEU A 137 1.16 9.50 -12.88
CA LEU A 137 0.00 9.08 -12.10
C LEU A 137 -0.80 7.99 -12.82
N VAL A 138 -0.99 8.11 -14.14
CA VAL A 138 -1.73 7.12 -14.94
C VAL A 138 -1.07 5.72 -14.98
N ILE A 139 0.16 5.58 -14.48
CA ILE A 139 0.81 4.27 -14.31
C ILE A 139 0.11 3.46 -13.20
N PHE A 140 -0.43 4.14 -12.19
CA PHE A 140 -0.95 3.51 -10.97
C PHE A 140 -2.43 3.76 -10.71
N PHE A 141 -3.02 4.76 -11.36
CA PHE A 141 -4.40 5.20 -11.13
C PHE A 141 -5.20 5.20 -12.43
N ASP A 142 -6.37 4.57 -12.41
CA ASP A 142 -7.23 4.42 -13.59
C ASP A 142 -8.11 5.67 -13.88
N ASP A 143 -8.56 6.39 -12.85
CA ASP A 143 -9.40 7.61 -12.96
C ASP A 143 -8.65 8.83 -12.42
N VAL A 144 -7.72 9.36 -13.23
CA VAL A 144 -7.02 10.62 -12.98
C VAL A 144 -7.75 11.73 -13.75
N ARG A 145 -8.47 12.59 -13.02
CA ARG A 145 -9.22 13.69 -13.63
C ARG A 145 -8.42 14.96 -13.53
N ALA A 146 -7.97 15.45 -14.67
CA ALA A 146 -7.51 16.82 -14.79
C ALA A 146 -8.75 17.74 -14.84
N GLU A 147 -8.74 18.84 -14.07
CA GLU A 147 -9.62 19.99 -14.31
C GLU A 147 -11.13 19.82 -13.98
N GLU A 148 -11.51 19.08 -12.93
CA GLU A 148 -12.92 19.02 -12.51
C GLU A 148 -13.32 20.34 -11.81
N TRP A 149 -14.45 20.93 -12.22
CA TRP A 149 -15.02 22.14 -11.60
C TRP A 149 -15.58 21.79 -10.22
N CYS A 150 -14.97 22.30 -9.15
CA CYS A 150 -15.55 22.25 -7.82
C CYS A 150 -16.90 23.00 -7.80
N PRO A 151 -17.98 22.45 -7.21
CA PRO A 151 -19.24 23.17 -7.07
C PRO A 151 -19.04 24.42 -6.20
N CYS A 152 -19.25 25.59 -6.80
CA CYS A 152 -19.02 26.90 -6.20
C CYS A 152 -19.96 27.16 -5.02
N TYR A 153 -19.40 27.29 -3.81
CA TYR A 153 -20.05 28.00 -2.71
C TYR A 153 -19.12 29.13 -2.25
N ALA A 154 -19.37 30.34 -2.78
CA ALA A 154 -18.67 31.62 -2.54
C ALA A 154 -17.69 32.13 -3.63
N GLY A 155 -18.17 32.30 -4.87
CA GLY A 155 -17.71 33.42 -5.70
C GLY A 155 -16.45 33.24 -6.55
N GLY A 156 -16.03 32.00 -6.81
CA GLY A 156 -15.02 31.70 -7.83
C GLY A 156 -14.87 30.20 -8.01
N SER A 157 -14.97 29.72 -9.24
CA SER A 157 -14.61 28.34 -9.53
C SER A 157 -13.09 28.22 -9.54
N LYS A 158 -12.54 27.49 -8.58
CA LYS A 158 -11.13 27.13 -8.62
C LYS A 158 -11.00 25.81 -9.35
N ARG A 159 -10.29 25.84 -10.47
CA ARG A 159 -9.91 24.65 -11.24
C ARG A 159 -8.96 23.83 -10.37
N THR A 160 -9.26 22.55 -10.20
CA THR A 160 -8.40 21.62 -9.48
C THR A 160 -7.35 21.06 -10.45
N ASP A 161 -6.12 20.84 -9.97
CA ASP A 161 -5.06 20.31 -10.85
C ASP A 161 -5.33 18.84 -11.17
N PHE A 162 -5.40 17.97 -10.14
CA PHE A 162 -5.82 16.57 -10.32
C PHE A 162 -6.77 16.11 -9.22
N LEU A 163 -7.80 15.36 -9.61
CA LEU A 163 -8.68 14.61 -8.70
C LEU A 163 -8.57 13.11 -9.01
N LEU A 164 -8.11 12.34 -8.03
CA LEU A 164 -8.17 10.88 -8.02
C LEU A 164 -9.48 10.47 -7.36
N LYS A 165 -10.51 10.22 -8.20
CA LYS A 165 -11.89 10.13 -7.73
C LYS A 165 -12.16 8.90 -6.87
N ASN A 166 -11.60 7.76 -7.24
CA ASN A 166 -11.80 6.50 -6.50
C ASN A 166 -11.16 6.57 -5.11
N GLU A 167 -10.03 7.26 -5.02
CA GLU A 167 -9.19 7.40 -3.84
C GLU A 167 -9.61 8.60 -2.97
N LYS A 168 -10.44 9.51 -3.50
CA LYS A 168 -10.85 10.78 -2.88
C LYS A 168 -9.66 11.67 -2.51
N ILE A 169 -8.66 11.70 -3.39
CA ILE A 169 -7.43 12.48 -3.24
C ILE A 169 -7.40 13.60 -4.28
N VAL A 170 -7.22 14.82 -3.83
CA VAL A 170 -6.89 15.96 -4.69
C VAL A 170 -5.39 16.18 -4.63
N ILE A 171 -4.75 16.35 -5.80
CA ILE A 171 -3.35 16.74 -5.89
C ILE A 171 -3.30 18.17 -6.39
N GLU A 172 -2.71 19.06 -5.60
CA GLU A 172 -2.44 20.45 -5.96
C GLU A 172 -0.95 20.59 -6.29
N VAL A 173 -0.62 21.11 -7.46
CA VAL A 173 0.75 21.23 -7.95
C VAL A 173 1.19 22.69 -7.84
N LYS A 174 2.42 22.93 -7.40
CA LYS A 174 3.06 24.25 -7.41
C LYS A 174 4.49 24.12 -7.91
N LYS A 175 4.97 25.10 -8.67
CA LYS A 175 6.39 25.23 -9.00
C LYS A 175 6.95 26.55 -8.50
N THR A 176 8.06 26.51 -7.78
CA THR A 176 8.74 27.73 -7.34
C THR A 176 9.36 28.47 -8.53
N ARG A 177 9.48 29.79 -8.37
CA ARG A 177 10.11 30.71 -9.33
C ARG A 177 10.56 31.96 -8.59
N SER A 178 11.29 32.84 -9.26
CA SER A 178 11.83 34.08 -8.68
C SER A 178 10.82 34.90 -7.85
N ASN A 179 9.55 34.89 -8.28
CA ASN A 179 8.45 35.67 -7.69
C ASN A 179 7.50 34.83 -6.82
N LEU A 180 7.80 33.55 -6.56
CA LEU A 180 7.02 32.68 -5.70
C LEU A 180 7.94 32.00 -4.69
N LYS A 181 8.21 32.70 -3.60
CA LYS A 181 9.10 32.24 -2.53
C LYS A 181 8.30 31.58 -1.40
N ALA A 182 9.00 31.09 -0.38
CA ALA A 182 8.42 30.39 0.77
C ALA A 182 7.16 31.05 1.36
N LYS A 183 7.16 32.38 1.53
CA LYS A 183 6.01 33.12 2.09
C LYS A 183 4.80 33.07 1.16
N ASP A 184 4.98 33.45 -0.10
CA ASP A 184 3.92 33.51 -1.10
C ASP A 184 3.33 32.11 -1.36
N LEU A 185 4.20 31.08 -1.37
CA LEU A 185 3.78 29.69 -1.46
C LEU A 185 2.91 29.29 -0.28
N GLY A 186 3.32 29.61 0.96
CA GLY A 186 2.54 29.29 2.15
C GLY A 186 1.15 29.95 2.12
N GLU A 187 1.07 31.22 1.73
CA GLU A 187 -0.21 31.94 1.60
C GLU A 187 -1.14 31.28 0.56
N GLN A 188 -0.61 30.86 -0.59
CA GLN A 188 -1.38 30.15 -1.60
C GLN A 188 -1.89 28.80 -1.09
N LEU A 189 -1.02 28.00 -0.48
CA LEU A 189 -1.39 26.68 0.02
C LEU A 189 -2.44 26.76 1.15
N ILE A 190 -2.40 27.79 1.99
CA ILE A 190 -3.43 28.01 3.02
C ILE A 190 -4.80 28.25 2.37
N ILE A 191 -4.85 29.05 1.30
CA ILE A 191 -6.08 29.29 0.54
C ILE A 191 -6.58 27.98 -0.09
N ASP A 192 -5.68 27.17 -0.65
CA ASP A 192 -6.01 25.87 -1.23
C ASP A 192 -6.62 24.92 -0.18
N ILE A 193 -5.94 24.76 0.95
CA ILE A 193 -6.42 23.95 2.08
C ILE A 193 -7.83 24.38 2.50
N ALA A 194 -8.08 25.67 2.65
CA ALA A 194 -9.37 26.19 3.08
C ALA A 194 -10.49 25.94 2.05
N ASN A 195 -10.16 25.95 0.75
CA ASN A 195 -11.11 25.66 -0.32
C ASN A 195 -11.47 24.17 -0.36
N TYR A 196 -10.48 23.28 -0.28
CA TYR A 196 -10.69 21.84 -0.39
C TYR A 196 -11.25 21.19 0.88
N GLN A 197 -11.03 21.79 2.05
CA GLN A 197 -11.64 21.32 3.30
C GLN A 197 -13.18 21.29 3.22
N LYS A 198 -13.79 22.08 2.32
CA LYS A 198 -15.24 22.13 2.10
C LYS A 198 -15.73 21.21 0.98
N HIS A 199 -14.83 20.50 0.29
CA HIS A 199 -15.19 19.69 -0.87
C HIS A 199 -15.65 18.28 -0.44
N PRO A 200 -16.87 17.84 -0.80
CA PRO A 200 -17.46 16.60 -0.28
C PRO A 200 -16.71 15.33 -0.70
N ASP A 201 -16.00 15.37 -1.83
CA ASP A 201 -15.22 14.24 -2.35
C ASP A 201 -13.71 14.38 -2.15
N CYS A 202 -13.26 15.34 -1.32
CA CYS A 202 -11.84 15.46 -0.97
C CYS A 202 -11.62 15.01 0.48
N LYS A 203 -11.05 13.80 0.66
CA LYS A 203 -10.60 13.34 1.98
C LYS A 203 -9.13 13.66 2.23
N ILE A 204 -8.33 13.70 1.17
CA ILE A 204 -6.90 13.98 1.24
C ILE A 204 -6.56 15.05 0.22
N LEU A 205 -5.94 16.13 0.69
CA LEU A 205 -5.29 17.13 -0.16
C LEU A 205 -3.78 16.87 -0.14
N TYR A 206 -3.22 16.58 -1.32
CA TYR A 206 -1.80 16.35 -1.51
C TYR A 206 -1.19 17.54 -2.28
N CYS A 207 -0.49 18.43 -1.58
CA CYS A 207 0.20 19.56 -2.18
C CYS A 207 1.62 19.16 -2.60
N PHE A 208 1.86 19.05 -3.90
CA PHE A 208 3.17 18.78 -4.46
C PHE A 208 3.83 20.08 -4.91
N VAL A 209 4.98 20.42 -4.31
CA VAL A 209 5.75 21.62 -4.66
C VAL A 209 7.07 21.21 -5.29
N TYR A 210 7.30 21.64 -6.53
CA TYR A 210 8.56 21.42 -7.23
C TYR A 210 9.45 22.67 -7.13
N ASP A 211 10.57 22.55 -6.41
CA ASP A 211 11.57 23.60 -6.18
C ASP A 211 12.96 23.23 -6.72
N PRO A 212 13.12 23.09 -8.06
CA PRO A 212 14.37 22.62 -8.66
C PRO A 212 15.56 23.54 -8.41
N ASP A 213 15.31 24.84 -8.14
CA ASP A 213 16.33 25.88 -8.01
C ASP A 213 16.61 26.27 -6.55
N GLY A 214 15.88 25.69 -5.58
CA GLY A 214 16.13 25.88 -4.15
C GLY A 214 15.73 27.25 -3.62
N TYR A 215 14.61 27.80 -4.08
CA TYR A 215 14.06 29.05 -3.54
C TYR A 215 13.55 28.91 -2.09
N ILE A 216 13.34 27.68 -1.60
CA ILE A 216 12.87 27.38 -0.26
C ILE A 216 14.02 26.83 0.58
N ASN A 217 14.53 27.65 1.50
CA ASN A 217 15.66 27.28 2.36
C ASN A 217 15.34 26.15 3.36
N ASN A 218 14.12 26.14 3.92
CA ASN A 218 13.69 25.11 4.89
C ASN A 218 12.36 24.46 4.46
N PRO A 219 12.38 23.55 3.46
CA PRO A 219 11.18 22.89 2.97
C PRO A 219 10.43 22.12 4.06
N LYS A 220 11.17 21.43 4.94
CA LYS A 220 10.59 20.66 6.05
C LYS A 220 9.79 21.51 7.03
N GLY A 221 10.17 22.77 7.22
CA GLY A 221 9.41 23.70 8.06
C GLY A 221 8.01 23.91 7.50
N ILE A 222 7.92 24.31 6.22
CA ILE A 222 6.65 24.52 5.52
C ILE A 222 5.82 23.22 5.46
N GLU A 223 6.46 22.08 5.18
CA GLU A 223 5.80 20.77 5.18
C GLU A 223 5.09 20.50 6.52
N ASN A 224 5.79 20.71 7.64
CA ASN A 224 5.24 20.44 8.97
C ASN A 224 4.19 21.47 9.40
N ASP A 225 4.39 22.74 9.07
CA ASP A 225 3.50 23.84 9.47
C ASP A 225 2.12 23.73 8.80
N LEU A 226 2.07 23.18 7.57
CA LEU A 226 0.85 23.07 6.77
C LEU A 226 0.25 21.65 6.76
N HIS A 227 0.97 20.64 7.24
CA HIS A 227 0.47 19.28 7.36
C HIS A 227 -0.65 19.19 8.39
N LYS A 228 -1.76 18.56 8.02
CA LYS A 228 -2.92 18.32 8.90
C LYS A 228 -3.30 16.85 8.86
N ASP A 229 -3.51 16.25 10.02
CA ASP A 229 -3.93 14.86 10.15
C ASP A 229 -5.22 14.78 10.96
N GLU A 230 -6.31 15.26 10.36
CA GLU A 230 -7.65 15.20 10.95
C GLU A 230 -8.42 13.99 10.41
N LYS A 231 -9.39 13.46 11.18
CA LYS A 231 -10.12 12.24 10.80
C LYS A 231 -10.93 12.38 9.50
N GLU A 232 -11.38 13.59 9.18
CA GLU A 232 -12.26 13.86 8.04
C GLU A 232 -11.49 14.42 6.83
N PHE A 233 -10.35 15.08 7.07
CA PHE A 233 -9.57 15.74 6.04
C PHE A 233 -8.08 15.74 6.39
N LYS A 234 -7.26 15.17 5.49
CA LYS A 234 -5.80 15.09 5.65
C LYS A 234 -5.11 15.99 4.64
N VAL A 235 -4.15 16.78 5.08
CA VAL A 235 -3.31 17.62 4.22
C VAL A 235 -1.88 17.11 4.27
N ILE A 236 -1.32 16.80 3.10
CA ILE A 236 0.07 16.37 2.94
C ILE A 236 0.76 17.37 2.03
N VAL A 237 1.81 18.01 2.51
CA VAL A 237 2.67 18.88 1.71
C VAL A 237 3.98 18.15 1.45
N ASN A 238 4.40 18.07 0.19
CA ASN A 238 5.66 17.46 -0.22
C ASN A 238 6.43 18.41 -1.15
N ILE A 239 7.60 18.85 -0.70
CA ILE A 239 8.46 19.78 -1.42
C ILE A 239 9.71 19.04 -1.90
N ILE A 240 9.96 19.07 -3.21
CA ILE A 240 11.00 18.29 -3.89
C ILE A 240 11.77 19.17 -4.88
N PRO A 241 13.09 18.99 -5.07
CA PRO A 241 13.98 18.06 -4.35
C PRO A 241 14.28 18.48 -2.91
N LYS A 242 14.71 17.50 -2.10
CA LYS A 242 15.18 17.73 -0.73
C LYS A 242 16.72 17.85 -0.73
N GLY A 243 17.25 18.89 -0.10
CA GLY A 243 18.70 19.07 0.12
C GLY A 243 19.40 19.84 -0.99
N HIS A 244 19.09 21.14 -1.08
CA HIS A 244 19.94 22.12 -1.76
C HIS A 244 21.07 22.59 -0.86
#